data_AF-A0AAV9E5G5-F1
#
_entry.id   AF-A0AAV9E5G5-F1
#
_cell.length_a   1.000
_cell.length_b   1.000
_cell.length_c   1.000
_cell.angle_alpha   90.00
_cell.angle_beta   90.00
_cell.angle_gamma   90.00
#
_symmetry.space_group_name_H-M   'P 1'
#
loop_
_entity.id
_entity.type
_entity.pdbx_description
1 polymer ?
#
loop_
_entity_poly.entity_id
_entity_poly.type
_entity_poly.pdbx_seq_one_letter_code
_entity_poly.pdbx_strand_id
1 'polypeptide(L)'
;MPTQWRTIAPIVGQTPSQCLERYEKLLDAACVEDKNYEPGDDPRKLRLGEINPNPESKPARPDPVDMDEDEKEMLSEARARLANTSGKKGKRKAREKQLKEARRLASLQKQRELKAAGIDNGQWKGKRKGIDYNAEIPFMKKPPLGFFDVTDEDRPVEQPKFPTTIEELE
;
A
#
# COMPACT_ATOMS: atom_id res chain seq x y z
N MET A 1 27.54 34.77 -21.16
CA MET A 1 27.77 33.39 -21.63
C MET A 1 26.88 33.13 -22.84
N PRO A 2 27.43 33.09 -24.07
CA PRO A 2 26.62 32.83 -25.26
C PRO A 2 26.08 31.39 -25.26
N THR A 3 24.79 31.22 -25.56
CA THR A 3 24.10 29.92 -25.80
C THR A 3 24.24 28.83 -24.71
N GLN A 4 24.69 29.17 -23.51
CA GLN A 4 24.86 28.22 -22.38
C GLN A 4 23.61 28.12 -21.48
N TRP A 5 22.49 27.69 -22.06
CA TRP A 5 21.18 27.69 -21.37
C TRP A 5 21.10 26.80 -20.14
N ARG A 6 21.84 25.68 -20.12
CA ARG A 6 21.93 24.80 -18.94
C ARG A 6 22.60 25.47 -17.74
N THR A 7 23.51 26.40 -18.00
CA THR A 7 24.23 27.16 -16.97
C THR A 7 23.42 28.38 -16.51
N ILE A 8 22.71 29.03 -17.44
CA ILE A 8 21.90 30.22 -17.17
C ILE A 8 20.59 29.87 -16.44
N ALA A 9 19.97 28.74 -16.76
CA ALA A 9 18.67 28.33 -16.21
C ALA A 9 18.60 28.30 -14.68
N PRO A 10 19.54 27.65 -13.95
CA PRO A 10 19.54 27.66 -12.49
C PRO A 10 19.69 29.06 -11.88
N ILE A 11 20.35 29.99 -12.57
CA ILE A 11 20.54 31.38 -12.11
C ILE A 11 19.22 32.16 -12.20
N VAL A 12 18.45 31.93 -13.27
CA VAL A 12 17.16 32.62 -13.54
C VAL A 12 15.98 31.92 -12.84
N GLY A 13 16.12 30.66 -12.44
CA GLY A 13 15.07 29.89 -11.77
C GLY A 13 14.02 29.30 -12.73
N GLN A 14 14.37 29.11 -14.00
CA GLN A 14 13.49 28.49 -15.01
C GLN A 14 14.21 27.32 -15.71
N THR A 15 13.48 26.49 -16.45
CA THR A 15 14.12 25.40 -17.19
C THR A 15 14.94 25.95 -18.37
N PRO A 16 16.00 25.23 -18.82
CA PRO A 16 16.78 25.66 -19.97
C PRO A 16 15.95 25.90 -21.24
N SER A 17 14.91 25.09 -21.46
CA SER A 17 13.99 25.24 -22.59
C SER A 17 13.12 26.50 -22.47
N GLN A 18 12.58 26.78 -21.28
CA GLN A 18 11.81 28.01 -21.02
C GLN A 18 12.67 29.27 -21.19
N CYS A 19 13.91 29.23 -20.69
CA CYS A 19 14.87 30.33 -20.84
C CYS A 19 15.19 30.62 -22.31
N LEU A 20 15.47 29.57 -23.09
CA LEU A 20 15.72 29.68 -24.53
C LEU A 20 14.49 30.26 -25.26
N GLU A 21 13.31 29.66 -25.06
CA GLU A 21 12.07 30.08 -25.73
C GLU A 21 11.72 31.54 -25.42
N ARG A 22 11.84 31.94 -24.16
CA ARG A 22 11.57 33.32 -23.74
C ARG A 22 12.61 34.29 -24.29
N TYR A 23 13.89 33.92 -24.31
CA TYR A 23 14.94 34.75 -24.89
C TYR A 23 14.70 35.00 -26.39
N GLU A 24 14.35 33.96 -27.13
CA GLU A 24 14.03 34.07 -28.56
C GLU A 24 12.81 34.95 -28.81
N LYS A 25 11.73 34.81 -28.03
CA LYS A 25 10.56 35.70 -28.11
C LYS A 25 10.90 37.17 -27.85
N LEU A 26 11.83 37.43 -26.93
CA LEU A 26 12.30 38.79 -26.63
C LEU A 26 13.15 39.36 -27.77
N LEU A 27 13.98 38.55 -28.42
CA LEU A 27 14.72 38.95 -29.62
C LEU A 27 13.78 39.25 -30.79
N ASP A 28 12.78 38.39 -31.02
CA ASP A 28 11.79 38.60 -32.08
C ASP A 28 11.02 39.89 -31.84
N ALA A 29 10.52 40.13 -30.63
CA ALA A 29 9.81 41.36 -30.26
C ALA A 29 10.66 42.64 -30.50
N ALA A 30 11.97 42.57 -30.21
CA ALA A 30 12.88 43.68 -30.48
C ALA A 30 13.14 43.90 -31.97
N CYS A 31 13.20 42.82 -32.78
CA CYS A 31 13.36 42.90 -34.24
C CYS A 31 12.08 43.33 -34.98
N VAL A 32 10.90 43.01 -34.44
CA VAL A 32 9.59 43.38 -35.03
C VAL A 32 9.37 44.89 -35.05
N GLU A 33 9.88 45.62 -34.05
CA GLU A 33 9.83 47.09 -34.01
C GLU A 33 10.56 47.72 -35.22
N ASP A 34 11.49 47.00 -35.88
CA ASP A 34 12.24 47.49 -37.05
C ASP A 34 11.63 47.11 -38.41
N LYS A 35 10.87 46.00 -38.54
CA LYS A 35 10.23 45.55 -39.81
C LYS A 35 8.97 44.71 -39.58
N ASN A 36 7.93 44.99 -40.38
CA ASN A 36 6.62 44.31 -40.42
C ASN A 36 6.73 42.78 -40.39
N TYR A 37 6.51 42.17 -39.21
CA TYR A 37 6.59 40.73 -38.95
C TYR A 37 5.23 40.06 -39.19
N GLU A 38 5.22 39.01 -40.03
CA GLU A 38 4.06 38.16 -40.27
C GLU A 38 4.12 36.92 -39.34
N PRO A 39 3.17 36.72 -38.40
CA PRO A 39 3.16 35.59 -37.46
C PRO A 39 3.05 34.18 -38.08
N GLY A 40 2.86 34.11 -39.40
CA GLY A 40 2.71 32.88 -40.18
C GLY A 40 4.03 32.20 -40.55
N ASP A 41 5.15 32.93 -40.55
CA ASP A 41 6.43 32.47 -41.10
C ASP A 41 7.47 32.13 -40.01
N ASP A 42 7.02 31.87 -38.77
CA ASP A 42 7.90 31.50 -37.65
C ASP A 42 8.52 30.10 -37.89
N PRO A 43 9.84 29.99 -38.17
CA PRO A 43 10.50 28.73 -38.49
C PRO A 43 10.53 27.74 -37.31
N ARG A 44 10.10 28.17 -36.12
CA ARG A 44 10.02 27.36 -34.89
C ARG A 44 8.73 26.56 -34.79
N LYS A 45 7.70 26.89 -35.58
CA LYS A 45 6.50 26.05 -35.68
C LYS A 45 6.87 24.78 -36.42
N LEU A 46 6.80 23.67 -35.70
CA LEU A 46 7.02 22.33 -36.21
C LEU A 46 6.25 22.14 -37.52
N ARG A 47 6.96 21.79 -38.60
CA ARG A 47 6.31 21.54 -39.89
C ARG A 47 5.45 20.28 -39.80
N LEU A 48 4.38 20.24 -40.58
CA LEU A 48 3.50 19.07 -40.67
C LEU A 48 4.34 17.83 -41.02
N GLY A 49 4.42 16.86 -40.10
CA GLY A 49 5.18 15.62 -40.26
C GLY A 49 6.51 15.53 -39.51
N GLU A 50 7.00 16.62 -38.89
CA GLU A 50 8.21 16.59 -38.07
C GLU A 50 7.86 16.22 -36.62
N ILE A 51 8.66 15.34 -35.99
CA ILE A 51 8.49 14.99 -34.57
C ILE A 51 9.18 16.07 -33.73
N ASN A 52 8.50 16.60 -32.72
CA ASN A 52 9.12 17.58 -31.83
C ASN A 52 10.26 16.93 -31.04
N PRO A 53 11.49 17.48 -31.08
CA PRO A 53 12.62 16.90 -30.34
C PRO A 53 12.47 16.91 -28.81
N ASN A 54 11.67 17.82 -28.26
CA ASN A 54 11.47 18.02 -26.82
C ASN A 54 9.97 17.99 -26.44
N PRO A 55 9.27 16.85 -26.59
CA PRO A 55 7.83 16.77 -26.31
C PRO A 55 7.49 17.00 -24.82
N GLU A 56 8.41 16.68 -23.91
CA GLU A 56 8.28 16.86 -22.45
C GLU A 56 8.15 18.33 -22.03
N SER A 57 8.61 19.27 -22.89
CA SER A 57 8.52 20.71 -22.60
C SER A 57 7.14 21.30 -22.88
N LYS A 58 6.26 20.56 -23.56
CA LYS A 58 4.91 21.01 -23.91
C LYS A 58 3.91 20.70 -22.80
N PRO A 59 2.85 21.51 -22.66
CA PRO A 59 1.77 21.19 -21.73
C PRO A 59 1.09 19.87 -22.11
N ALA A 60 0.65 19.12 -21.09
CA ALA A 60 -0.11 17.91 -21.27
C ALA A 60 -1.42 18.20 -22.02
N ARG A 61 -1.84 17.26 -22.86
CA ARG A 61 -3.15 17.34 -23.52
C ARG A 61 -4.23 17.02 -22.49
N PRO A 62 -5.38 17.74 -22.51
CA PRO A 62 -6.53 17.35 -21.71
C PRO A 62 -7.03 15.95 -22.09
N ASP A 63 -7.51 15.22 -21.10
CA ASP A 63 -8.07 13.88 -21.28
C ASP A 63 -9.35 13.95 -22.15
N PRO A 64 -9.53 13.01 -23.11
CA PRO A 64 -10.78 12.91 -23.86
C PRO A 64 -11.95 12.48 -22.98
N VAL A 65 -13.18 12.84 -23.38
CA VAL A 65 -14.41 12.44 -22.65
C VAL A 65 -14.53 10.92 -22.62
N ASP A 66 -14.30 10.28 -23.77
CA ASP A 66 -14.29 8.84 -23.91
C ASP A 66 -12.84 8.35 -23.98
N MET A 67 -12.25 8.11 -22.79
CA MET A 67 -10.94 7.46 -22.66
C MET A 67 -10.97 6.08 -23.33
N ASP A 68 -9.89 5.71 -24.01
CA ASP A 68 -9.77 4.40 -24.64
C ASP A 68 -9.55 3.28 -23.60
N GLU A 69 -9.50 2.03 -24.07
CA GLU A 69 -9.32 0.87 -23.20
C GLU A 69 -7.93 0.87 -22.53
N ASP A 70 -6.90 1.26 -23.29
CA ASP A 70 -5.50 1.30 -22.84
C ASP A 70 -5.32 2.30 -21.68
N GLU A 71 -5.88 3.51 -21.78
CA GLU A 71 -5.81 4.53 -20.73
C GLU A 71 -6.57 4.11 -19.47
N LYS A 72 -7.76 3.52 -19.63
CA LYS A 72 -8.55 2.99 -18.51
C LYS A 72 -7.81 1.85 -17.80
N GLU A 73 -7.21 0.93 -18.56
CA GLU A 73 -6.40 -0.16 -18.03
C GLU A 73 -5.19 0.39 -17.27
N MET A 74 -4.47 1.35 -17.85
CA MET A 74 -3.32 2.02 -17.22
C MET A 74 -3.69 2.65 -15.87
N LEU A 75 -4.82 3.36 -15.80
CA LEU A 75 -5.29 3.95 -14.54
C LEU A 75 -5.67 2.88 -13.51
N SER A 76 -6.31 1.80 -13.95
CA SER A 76 -6.67 0.69 -13.07
C SER A 76 -5.44 -0.01 -12.49
N GLU A 77 -4.39 -0.20 -13.30
CA GLU A 77 -3.12 -0.78 -12.88
C GLU A 77 -2.40 0.14 -11.89
N ALA A 78 -2.34 1.45 -12.19
CA ALA A 78 -1.72 2.43 -11.30
C ALA A 78 -2.39 2.43 -9.92
N ARG A 79 -3.73 2.41 -9.87
CA ARG A 79 -4.50 2.29 -8.62
C ARG A 79 -4.17 1.00 -7.87
N ALA A 80 -4.14 -0.13 -8.57
CA ALA A 80 -3.80 -1.42 -7.97
C ALA A 80 -2.37 -1.43 -7.40
N ARG A 81 -1.39 -0.88 -8.11
CA ARG A 81 0.00 -0.79 -7.65
C ARG A 81 0.15 0.09 -6.41
N LEU A 82 -0.49 1.27 -6.39
CA LEU A 82 -0.43 2.20 -5.25
C LEU A 82 -1.10 1.63 -3.99
N ALA A 83 -2.22 0.92 -4.13
CA ALA A 83 -2.91 0.31 -2.99
C ALA A 83 -2.16 -0.91 -2.40
N ASN A 84 -1.31 -1.57 -3.20
CA ASN A 84 -0.60 -2.77 -2.77
C ASN A 84 0.67 -2.44 -1.96
N THR A 85 0.57 -2.53 -0.63
CA THR A 85 1.73 -2.40 0.28
C THR A 85 2.32 -3.75 0.72
N SER A 86 1.59 -4.85 0.48
CA SER A 86 1.96 -6.18 0.98
C SER A 86 2.78 -6.99 -0.04
N GLY A 87 3.94 -7.48 0.41
CA GLY A 87 4.77 -8.39 -0.37
C GLY A 87 4.22 -9.83 -0.44
N LYS A 88 4.89 -10.69 -1.22
CA LYS A 88 4.50 -12.10 -1.44
C LYS A 88 4.29 -12.89 -0.14
N LYS A 89 5.15 -12.68 0.87
CA LYS A 89 5.06 -13.38 2.17
C LYS A 89 3.84 -12.93 2.97
N GLY A 90 3.53 -11.62 2.97
CA GLY A 90 2.34 -11.07 3.63
C GLY A 90 1.07 -11.67 3.04
N LYS A 91 0.92 -11.62 1.71
CA LYS A 91 -0.22 -12.21 1.00
C LYS A 91 -0.35 -13.71 1.25
N ARG A 92 0.75 -14.47 1.19
CA ARG A 92 0.77 -15.92 1.49
C ARG A 92 0.32 -16.21 2.92
N LYS A 93 0.81 -15.46 3.91
CA LYS A 93 0.44 -15.65 5.32
C LYS A 93 -1.01 -15.26 5.62
N ALA A 94 -1.54 -14.21 4.99
CA ALA A 94 -2.96 -13.87 5.08
C ALA A 94 -3.85 -15.03 4.55
N ARG A 95 -3.52 -15.56 3.37
CA ARG A 95 -4.23 -16.72 2.80
C ARG A 95 -4.09 -17.98 3.69
N GLU A 96 -2.91 -18.23 4.24
CA GLU A 96 -2.66 -19.35 5.17
C GLU A 96 -3.50 -19.22 6.45
N LYS A 97 -3.65 -18.00 7.00
CA LYS A 97 -4.51 -17.71 8.15
C LYS A 97 -5.96 -18.05 7.85
N GLN A 98 -6.50 -17.56 6.73
CA GLN A 98 -7.88 -17.85 6.29
C GLN A 98 -8.11 -19.36 6.07
N LEU A 99 -7.17 -20.05 5.43
CA LEU A 99 -7.27 -21.51 5.23
C LEU A 99 -7.20 -22.27 6.56
N LYS A 100 -6.40 -21.81 7.52
CA LYS A 100 -6.33 -22.41 8.87
C LYS A 100 -7.63 -22.25 9.63
N GLU A 101 -8.26 -21.08 9.53
CA GLU A 101 -9.56 -20.79 10.13
C GLU A 101 -10.67 -21.64 9.51
N ALA A 102 -10.74 -21.71 8.17
CA ALA A 102 -11.68 -22.57 7.47
C ALA A 102 -11.53 -24.05 7.87
N ARG A 103 -10.29 -24.55 7.99
CA ARG A 103 -10.02 -25.91 8.48
C ARG A 103 -10.46 -26.09 9.93
N ARG A 104 -10.20 -25.11 10.80
CA ARG A 104 -10.64 -25.15 12.21
C ARG A 104 -12.16 -25.27 12.30
N LEU A 105 -12.90 -24.45 11.55
CA LEU A 105 -14.36 -24.47 11.52
C LEU A 105 -14.90 -25.81 11.01
N ALA A 106 -14.35 -26.32 9.90
CA ALA A 106 -14.77 -27.62 9.35
C ALA A 106 -14.51 -28.79 10.32
N SER A 107 -13.33 -28.83 10.97
CA SER A 107 -13.03 -29.84 11.98
C SER A 107 -13.94 -29.72 13.20
N LEU A 108 -14.26 -28.50 13.62
CA LEU A 108 -15.13 -28.23 14.75
C LEU A 108 -16.57 -28.64 14.46
N GLN A 109 -17.08 -28.39 13.25
CA GLN A 109 -18.37 -28.89 12.80
C GLN A 109 -18.43 -30.42 12.89
N LYS A 110 -17.44 -31.12 12.32
CA LYS A 110 -17.37 -32.59 12.40
C LYS A 110 -17.33 -33.11 13.84
N GLN A 111 -16.56 -32.45 14.71
CA GLN A 111 -16.50 -32.81 16.13
C GLN A 111 -17.84 -32.59 16.84
N ARG A 112 -18.56 -31.51 16.52
CA ARG A 112 -19.90 -31.27 17.06
C ARG A 112 -20.88 -32.34 16.61
N GLU A 113 -20.86 -32.73 15.34
CA GLU A 113 -21.73 -33.78 14.79
C GLU A 113 -21.46 -35.13 15.45
N LEU A 114 -20.19 -35.52 15.59
CA LEU A 114 -19.81 -36.76 16.27
C LEU A 114 -20.20 -36.75 17.75
N LYS A 115 -19.99 -35.63 18.45
CA LYS A 115 -20.38 -35.48 19.85
C LYS A 115 -21.90 -35.49 20.04
N ALA A 116 -22.65 -34.87 19.12
CA ALA A 116 -24.12 -34.92 19.12
C ALA A 116 -24.64 -36.33 18.87
N ALA A 117 -23.93 -37.13 18.06
CA ALA A 117 -24.19 -38.56 17.86
C ALA A 117 -23.70 -39.45 19.02
N GLY A 118 -23.04 -38.89 20.05
CA GLY A 118 -22.51 -39.62 21.19
C GLY A 118 -21.24 -40.43 20.92
N ILE A 119 -20.56 -40.19 19.79
CA ILE A 119 -19.31 -40.87 19.42
C ILE A 119 -18.12 -40.08 19.98
N ASP A 120 -17.51 -40.59 21.05
CA ASP A 120 -16.30 -40.02 21.63
C ASP A 120 -15.07 -40.39 20.80
N ASN A 121 -14.72 -39.51 19.86
CA ASN A 121 -13.42 -39.57 19.20
C ASN A 121 -12.35 -38.99 20.13
N GLY A 122 -11.51 -39.88 20.68
CA GLY A 122 -10.31 -39.48 21.40
C GLY A 122 -9.47 -38.54 20.54
N GLN A 123 -9.18 -37.35 21.04
CA GLN A 123 -8.35 -36.39 20.30
C GLN A 123 -6.91 -36.91 20.23
N TRP A 124 -6.43 -37.25 19.03
CA TRP A 124 -5.02 -37.51 18.83
C TRP A 124 -4.24 -36.21 18.98
N LYS A 125 -3.72 -35.96 20.18
CA LYS A 125 -2.77 -34.87 20.42
C LYS A 125 -1.41 -35.32 19.87
N GLY A 126 -1.09 -34.92 18.64
CA GLY A 126 0.26 -35.08 18.09
C GLY A 126 1.30 -34.46 19.03
N LYS A 127 2.53 -34.99 19.05
CA LYS A 127 3.62 -34.47 19.88
C LYS A 127 3.82 -32.97 19.60
N ARG A 128 3.44 -32.12 20.55
CA ARG A 128 3.64 -30.67 20.47
C ARG A 128 5.10 -30.34 20.80
N LYS A 129 5.71 -29.49 19.98
CA LYS A 129 6.93 -28.77 20.35
C LYS A 129 6.51 -27.50 21.09
N GLY A 130 6.50 -27.51 22.42
CA GLY A 130 6.21 -26.33 23.25
C GLY A 130 5.42 -26.63 24.54
N ILE A 131 5.14 -25.56 25.28
CA ILE A 131 4.40 -25.54 26.55
C ILE A 131 2.89 -25.68 26.27
N ASP A 132 2.18 -26.47 27.09
CA ASP A 132 0.72 -26.55 27.03
C ASP A 132 0.08 -25.53 27.97
N TYR A 133 -0.24 -24.36 27.42
CA TYR A 133 -0.81 -23.21 28.13
C TYR A 133 -2.10 -23.51 28.92
N ASN A 134 -2.84 -24.56 28.58
CA ASN A 134 -4.06 -24.93 29.30
C ASN A 134 -3.79 -25.88 30.48
N ALA A 135 -2.68 -26.61 30.46
CA ALA A 135 -2.36 -27.62 31.47
C ALA A 135 -1.48 -27.06 32.60
N GLU A 136 -0.64 -26.07 32.28
CA GLU A 136 0.29 -25.46 33.23
C GLU A 136 0.37 -23.94 33.03
N ILE A 137 0.74 -23.21 34.10
CA ILE A 137 1.05 -21.79 34.02
C ILE A 137 2.45 -21.65 33.41
N PRO A 138 2.59 -21.10 32.18
CA PRO A 138 3.89 -20.98 31.54
C PRO A 138 4.83 -20.10 32.35
N PHE A 139 6.07 -20.56 32.53
CA PHE A 139 7.11 -19.81 33.22
C PHE A 139 6.69 -19.28 34.60
N MET A 140 5.93 -20.08 35.38
CA MET A 140 5.47 -19.71 36.71
C MET A 140 6.65 -19.33 37.62
N LYS A 141 6.72 -18.04 37.99
CA LYS A 141 7.60 -17.56 39.05
C LYS A 141 6.75 -17.40 40.31
N LYS A 142 7.00 -18.24 41.32
CA LYS A 142 6.30 -18.10 42.60
C LYS A 142 6.66 -16.75 43.22
N PRO A 143 5.68 -16.02 43.80
CA PRO A 143 5.98 -14.82 44.56
C PRO A 143 6.96 -15.18 45.69
N PRO A 144 7.97 -14.34 45.96
CA PRO A 144 8.88 -14.58 47.07
C PRO A 144 8.11 -14.54 48.40
N LEU A 145 8.48 -15.41 49.33
CA LEU A 145 7.87 -15.45 50.66
C LEU A 145 8.20 -14.15 51.41
N GLY A 146 7.17 -13.50 51.98
CA GLY A 146 7.28 -12.28 52.77
C GLY A 146 7.32 -12.54 54.28
N PHE A 147 7.31 -11.46 55.06
CA PHE A 147 7.24 -11.52 56.53
C PHE A 147 5.83 -11.80 57.08
N PHE A 148 4.80 -11.62 56.26
CA PHE A 148 3.40 -11.83 56.64
C PHE A 148 2.89 -13.15 56.07
N ASP A 149 2.03 -13.83 56.84
CA ASP A 149 1.36 -15.05 56.39
C ASP A 149 0.21 -14.70 55.44
N VAL A 150 0.11 -15.45 54.34
CA VAL A 150 -0.83 -15.20 53.21
C VAL A 150 -1.68 -16.44 52.94
N THR A 151 -1.58 -17.50 53.75
CA THR A 151 -2.33 -18.75 53.53
C THR A 151 -3.85 -18.58 53.57
N ASP A 152 -4.32 -17.63 54.36
CA ASP A 152 -5.76 -17.41 54.58
C ASP A 152 -6.39 -16.45 53.55
N GLU A 153 -5.56 -15.84 52.69
CA GLU A 153 -6.03 -14.89 51.67
C GLU A 153 -6.43 -15.56 50.34
N ASP A 154 -6.23 -16.87 50.19
CA ASP A 154 -6.62 -17.63 49.00
C ASP A 154 -8.14 -17.70 48.87
N ARG A 155 -8.71 -16.77 48.09
CA ARG A 155 -10.14 -16.73 47.82
C ARG A 155 -10.50 -17.78 46.76
N PRO A 156 -11.59 -18.54 46.95
CA PRO A 156 -12.13 -19.36 45.88
C PRO A 156 -12.56 -18.45 44.74
N VAL A 157 -12.06 -18.74 43.53
CA VAL A 157 -12.46 -18.03 42.32
C VAL A 157 -13.91 -18.40 42.02
N GLU A 158 -14.85 -17.44 42.19
CA GLU A 158 -16.20 -17.59 41.63
C GLU A 158 -16.07 -17.85 40.14
N GLN A 159 -16.74 -18.91 39.63
CA GLN A 159 -16.68 -19.23 38.21
C GLN A 159 -17.18 -18.01 37.41
N PRO A 160 -16.31 -17.34 36.65
CA PRO A 160 -16.75 -16.21 35.86
C PRO A 160 -17.77 -16.74 34.84
N LYS A 161 -18.88 -16.01 34.65
CA LYS A 161 -19.80 -16.27 33.55
C LYS A 161 -19.05 -15.99 32.25
N PHE A 162 -18.48 -17.04 31.67
CA PHE A 162 -17.77 -16.91 30.41
C PHE A 162 -18.76 -16.52 29.31
N PRO A 163 -18.44 -15.50 28.51
CA PRO A 163 -19.25 -15.17 27.36
C PRO A 163 -19.31 -16.35 26.39
N THR A 164 -20.49 -16.56 25.82
CA THR A 164 -20.78 -17.75 25.02
C THR A 164 -20.41 -17.59 23.56
N THR A 165 -20.26 -16.35 23.10
CA THR A 165 -19.85 -16.02 21.73
C THR A 165 -18.43 -15.46 21.70
N ILE A 166 -17.78 -15.59 20.54
CA ILE A 166 -16.42 -15.04 20.34
C ILE A 166 -16.46 -13.51 20.37
N GLU A 167 -17.55 -12.90 19.88
CA GLU A 167 -17.77 -11.45 19.85
C GLU A 167 -17.97 -10.83 21.24
N GLU A 168 -18.47 -11.61 22.20
CA GLU A 168 -18.58 -11.17 23.61
C GLU A 168 -17.25 -11.31 24.38
N LEU A 169 -16.26 -12.02 23.83
CA LEU A 169 -14.97 -12.32 24.46
C LEU A 169 -13.82 -11.46 23.90
N GLU A 170 -13.99 -10.86 22.72
CA GLU A 170 -13.09 -9.83 22.13
C GLU A 170 -13.52 -8.40 22.52
#